data_AF-A0A7R8QFH0-F1
#
_entry.id   AF-A0A7R8QFH0-F1
#
_cell.length_a   1.000
_cell.length_b   1.000
_cell.length_c   1.000
_cell.angle_alpha   90.00
_cell.angle_beta   90.00
_cell.angle_gamma   90.00
#
_symmetry.space_group_name_H-M   'P 1'
#
loop_
_entity.id
_entity.type
_entity.pdbx_description
1 polymer ?
#
loop_
_entity_poly.entity_id
_entity_poly.type
_entity_poly.pdbx_seq_one_letter_code
_entity_poly.pdbx_strand_id
1 'polypeptide(L)'
;MKNLSLSLLTPPEAFQILLIRITGNGILDPGELAEVNLPAEVDRQKGLVLYGKAPIWLYAYLSHLGHASRWVAVYDPRCGGIVVQAHHPSAPPVASILPREVIEPYVRAVAPAEEEPRTRNEPERCRHRAVAIVGPRHSGKSVFLYWLREALRRRMSPEAFHSRLFILRACPDGEGDWFFEAPESARTLRYKNRWDAGFVATMVSHIQELSRTKALLFVDCGGIIDRFNRDILSCCTDMVIVSRDAEATAEWRGVGQACGLQVVAEVESVVEPGSLLLSANPLRVRVGGLMRGAPASDLPEALVSQFLPVA
;
A
#
# COMPACT_ATOMS: atom_id res chain seq x y z
N MET A 1 -5.23 19.19 -14.74
CA MET A 1 -4.79 18.38 -15.91
C MET A 1 -5.70 17.17 -16.02
N LYS A 2 -5.68 16.42 -17.13
CA LYS A 2 -6.61 15.30 -17.34
C LYS A 2 -6.49 14.19 -16.28
N ASN A 3 -5.27 13.84 -15.91
CA ASN A 3 -4.96 12.74 -15.00
C ASN A 3 -4.30 13.18 -13.68
N LEU A 4 -4.20 14.48 -13.42
CA LEU A 4 -3.61 15.05 -12.21
C LEU A 4 -4.46 16.19 -11.67
N SER A 5 -4.80 16.10 -10.39
CA SER A 5 -5.40 17.16 -9.59
C SER A 5 -4.49 17.49 -8.42
N LEU A 6 -4.16 18.77 -8.29
CA LEU A 6 -3.44 19.35 -7.16
C LEU A 6 -4.37 20.30 -6.42
N SER A 7 -4.56 20.10 -5.12
CA SER A 7 -5.35 21.01 -4.29
C SER A 7 -4.61 21.35 -3.01
N LEU A 8 -4.81 22.58 -2.53
CA LEU A 8 -4.16 23.08 -1.34
C LEU A 8 -5.12 23.01 -0.15
N LEU A 9 -4.64 22.45 0.96
CA LEU A 9 -5.26 22.63 2.27
C LEU A 9 -4.43 23.63 3.07
N THR A 10 -5.13 24.53 3.75
CA THR A 10 -4.54 25.61 4.54
C THR A 10 -4.92 25.49 6.02
N PRO A 11 -4.37 24.51 6.75
CA PRO A 11 -4.51 24.44 8.20
C PRO A 11 -4.14 25.76 8.90
N PRO A 12 -4.65 26.00 10.12
CA PRO A 12 -4.20 27.12 10.96
C PRO A 12 -2.74 26.98 11.44
N GLU A 13 -2.06 25.91 11.04
CA GLU A 13 -0.68 25.60 11.37
C GLU A 13 0.34 26.42 10.56
N ALA A 14 1.61 26.32 10.97
CA ALA A 14 2.76 26.88 10.25
C ALA A 14 3.13 26.14 8.94
N PHE A 15 2.25 25.25 8.47
CA PHE A 15 2.39 24.51 7.23
C PHE A 15 1.07 24.43 6.45
N GLN A 16 1.20 24.07 5.19
CA GLN A 16 0.12 23.80 4.25
C GLN A 16 0.29 22.39 3.67
N ILE A 17 -0.78 21.81 3.14
CA ILE A 17 -0.75 20.46 2.56
C ILE A 17 -1.13 20.55 1.09
N LEU A 18 -0.24 20.16 0.20
CA LEU A 18 -0.54 19.95 -1.21
C LEU A 18 -1.04 18.51 -1.40
N LEU A 19 -2.34 18.37 -1.63
CA LEU A 19 -2.95 17.11 -2.01
C LEU A 19 -2.65 16.79 -3.47
N ILE A 20 -2.08 15.62 -3.70
CA ILE A 20 -1.76 15.07 -5.01
C ILE A 20 -2.71 13.91 -5.29
N ARG A 21 -3.58 14.06 -6.29
CA ARG A 21 -4.51 13.02 -6.73
C ARG A 21 -4.24 12.67 -8.19
N ILE A 22 -3.91 11.40 -8.43
CA ILE A 22 -3.90 10.85 -9.78
C ILE A 22 -5.35 10.52 -10.14
N THR A 23 -5.83 11.13 -11.21
CA THR A 23 -7.21 11.05 -11.67
C THR A 23 -7.32 10.41 -13.05
N GLY A 24 -8.54 10.34 -13.60
CA GLY A 24 -8.76 9.97 -14.99
C GLY A 24 -8.42 8.51 -15.26
N ASN A 25 -7.42 8.24 -16.10
CA ASN A 25 -6.99 6.86 -16.41
C ASN A 25 -5.87 6.33 -15.50
N GLY A 26 -5.42 7.12 -14.51
CA GLY A 26 -4.38 6.69 -13.57
C GLY A 26 -2.94 6.74 -14.11
N ILE A 27 -2.74 7.20 -15.35
CA ILE A 27 -1.43 7.24 -16.01
C ILE A 27 -1.01 8.69 -16.22
N LEU A 28 0.19 9.02 -15.74
CA LEU A 28 0.84 10.31 -15.96
C LEU A 28 2.01 10.14 -16.92
N ASP A 29 2.16 11.08 -17.85
CA ASP A 29 3.28 11.12 -18.78
C ASP A 29 4.32 12.16 -18.32
N PRO A 30 5.63 11.84 -18.30
CA PRO A 30 6.67 12.80 -17.90
C PRO A 30 6.68 14.09 -18.73
N GLY A 31 6.25 14.05 -19.99
CA GLY A 31 6.12 15.23 -20.86
C GLY A 31 5.10 16.26 -20.35
N GLU A 32 4.12 15.83 -19.53
CA GLU A 32 3.12 16.71 -18.93
C GLU A 32 3.69 17.58 -17.79
N LEU A 33 4.92 17.32 -17.32
CA LEU A 33 5.55 18.07 -16.22
C LEU A 33 5.64 19.58 -16.50
N ALA A 34 5.86 19.97 -17.76
CA ALA A 34 5.97 21.38 -18.14
C ALA A 34 4.69 22.18 -17.87
N GLU A 35 3.55 21.52 -17.74
CA GLU A 35 2.25 22.13 -17.50
C GLU A 35 1.85 22.11 -16.02
N VAL A 36 2.57 21.35 -15.19
CA VAL A 36 2.30 21.21 -13.76
C VAL A 36 2.74 22.48 -13.03
N ASN A 37 1.79 23.15 -12.38
CA ASN A 37 2.07 24.30 -11.53
C ASN A 37 1.51 24.07 -10.12
N LEU A 38 2.17 24.67 -9.12
CA LEU A 38 1.58 24.74 -7.77
C LEU A 38 0.33 25.62 -7.80
N PRO A 39 -0.68 25.35 -6.95
CA PRO A 39 -1.79 26.26 -6.72
C PRO A 39 -1.30 27.67 -6.38
N ALA A 40 -1.96 28.70 -6.92
CA ALA A 40 -1.54 30.09 -6.76
C ALA A 40 -1.60 30.57 -5.30
N GLU A 41 -2.41 29.88 -4.49
CA GLU A 41 -2.68 30.15 -3.08
C GLU A 41 -1.58 29.63 -2.14
N VAL A 42 -0.54 28.96 -2.67
CA VAL A 42 0.58 28.47 -1.85
C VAL A 42 1.30 29.65 -1.18
N ASP A 43 1.32 29.64 0.15
CA ASP A 43 1.98 30.62 0.99
C ASP A 43 3.43 30.19 1.25
N ARG A 44 4.36 30.87 0.59
CA ARG A 44 5.80 30.60 0.72
C ARG A 44 6.35 30.93 2.12
N GLN A 45 5.59 31.64 2.95
CA GLN A 45 5.92 31.88 4.37
C GLN A 45 5.50 30.72 5.27
N LYS A 46 4.98 29.62 4.73
CA LYS A 46 4.69 28.39 5.48
C LYS A 46 5.55 27.23 4.97
N GLY A 47 5.53 26.12 5.70
CA GLY A 47 5.99 24.83 5.20
C GLY A 47 5.00 24.24 4.20
N LEU A 48 5.48 23.39 3.27
CA LEU A 48 4.63 22.69 2.32
C LEU A 48 4.79 21.17 2.47
N VAL A 49 3.70 20.48 2.82
CA VAL A 49 3.66 19.01 2.90
C VAL A 49 3.06 18.45 1.61
N LEU A 50 3.84 17.69 0.84
CA LEU A 50 3.38 16.96 -0.32
C LEU A 50 2.69 15.67 0.13
N TYR A 51 1.38 15.54 -0.11
CA TYR A 51 0.56 14.42 0.35
C TYR A 51 -0.16 13.75 -0.81
N GLY A 52 0.08 12.46 -1.03
CA GLY A 52 -0.67 11.69 -2.02
C GLY A 52 0.09 10.45 -2.50
N LYS A 53 -0.31 9.89 -3.63
CA LYS A 53 0.53 8.94 -4.38
C LYS A 53 0.90 9.58 -5.70
N ALA A 54 2.18 9.50 -6.04
CA ALA A 54 2.73 10.05 -7.27
C ALA A 54 4.01 9.30 -7.65
N PRO A 55 4.38 9.29 -8.94
CA PRO A 55 5.71 8.86 -9.37
C PRO A 55 6.82 9.70 -8.73
N ILE A 56 8.01 9.10 -8.58
CA ILE A 56 9.17 9.75 -7.95
C ILE A 56 9.53 11.07 -8.66
N TRP A 57 9.50 11.09 -9.98
CA TRP A 57 9.82 12.28 -10.77
C TRP A 57 8.83 13.44 -10.51
N LEU A 58 7.56 13.15 -10.22
CA LEU A 58 6.58 14.18 -9.88
C LEU A 58 6.85 14.74 -8.48
N TYR A 59 7.21 13.89 -7.52
CA TYR A 59 7.64 14.34 -6.20
C TYR A 59 8.88 15.24 -6.28
N ALA A 60 9.88 14.85 -7.06
CA ALA A 60 11.08 15.65 -7.27
C ALA A 60 10.73 17.02 -7.86
N TYR A 61 9.89 17.04 -8.89
CA TYR A 61 9.44 18.26 -9.55
C TYR A 61 8.62 19.17 -8.63
N LEU A 62 7.63 18.64 -7.91
CA LEU A 62 6.82 19.41 -6.95
C LEU A 62 7.65 19.92 -5.78
N SER A 63 8.61 19.14 -5.30
CA SER A 63 9.56 19.60 -4.27
C SER A 63 10.41 20.74 -4.79
N HIS A 64 10.86 20.69 -6.05
CA HIS A 64 11.56 21.79 -6.68
C HIS A 64 10.68 23.04 -6.83
N LEU A 65 9.43 22.92 -7.30
CA LEU A 65 8.52 24.08 -7.36
C LEU A 65 8.24 24.67 -5.97
N GLY A 66 8.17 23.81 -4.95
CA GLY A 66 7.93 24.16 -3.55
C GLY A 66 9.13 24.77 -2.83
N HIS A 67 10.34 24.75 -3.40
CA HIS A 67 11.59 25.07 -2.69
C HIS A 67 11.63 26.46 -2.05
N ALA A 68 10.90 27.44 -2.59
CA ALA A 68 10.85 28.79 -2.01
C ALA A 68 9.98 28.87 -0.73
N SER A 69 9.29 27.79 -0.37
CA SER A 69 8.60 27.67 0.93
C SER A 69 9.64 27.56 2.06
N ARG A 70 9.26 27.86 3.31
CA ARG A 70 10.22 27.81 4.44
C ARG A 70 10.89 26.44 4.59
N TRP A 71 10.12 25.40 4.30
CA TRP A 71 10.56 24.01 4.21
C TRP A 71 9.57 23.20 3.39
N VAL A 72 10.01 22.06 2.87
CA VAL A 72 9.18 21.11 2.13
C VAL A 72 9.29 19.74 2.79
N ALA A 73 8.17 19.06 2.98
CA ALA A 73 8.12 17.69 3.46
C ALA A 73 7.36 16.79 2.48
N VAL A 74 7.74 15.51 2.44
CA VAL A 74 7.03 14.46 1.72
C VAL A 74 6.33 13.56 2.72
N TYR A 75 5.03 13.35 2.56
CA TYR A 75 4.26 12.50 3.44
C TYR A 75 4.52 11.02 3.17
N ASP A 76 4.90 10.27 4.21
CA ASP A 76 4.97 8.82 4.24
C ASP A 76 3.92 8.28 5.20
N PRO A 77 2.95 7.46 4.75
CA PRO A 77 1.87 6.96 5.60
C PRO A 77 2.35 6.04 6.74
N ARG A 78 3.62 5.62 6.74
CA ARG A 78 4.21 4.82 7.81
C ARG A 78 4.67 5.65 9.01
N CYS A 79 4.94 6.95 8.82
CA CYS A 79 5.54 7.77 9.88
C CYS A 79 5.09 9.25 9.92
N GLY A 80 4.71 9.86 8.80
CA GLY A 80 4.28 11.26 8.74
C GLY A 80 5.00 12.08 7.67
N GLY A 81 5.11 13.40 7.88
CA GLY A 81 5.75 14.31 6.92
C GLY A 81 7.26 14.39 7.12
N ILE A 82 8.03 13.78 6.23
CA ILE A 82 9.51 13.79 6.28
C ILE A 82 10.02 15.07 5.61
N VAL A 83 10.69 15.93 6.37
CA VAL A 83 11.25 17.19 5.85
C VAL A 83 12.44 16.90 4.95
N VAL A 84 12.34 17.29 3.67
CA VAL A 84 13.34 17.04 2.62
C VAL A 84 14.13 18.30 2.25
N GLN A 85 13.58 19.48 2.55
CA GLN A 85 14.22 20.78 2.30
C GLN A 85 13.88 21.73 3.43
N ALA A 86 14.84 22.54 3.87
CA ALA A 86 14.65 23.58 4.88
C ALA A 86 15.55 24.77 4.57
N HIS A 87 14.96 25.95 4.42
CA HIS A 87 15.67 27.17 4.00
C HIS A 87 15.54 28.32 5.00
N HIS A 88 14.67 28.18 6.01
CA HIS A 88 14.47 29.19 7.04
C HIS A 88 15.10 28.75 8.38
N PRO A 89 15.75 29.64 9.16
CA PRO A 89 16.37 29.30 10.45
C PRO A 89 15.43 28.65 11.48
N SER A 90 14.15 29.02 11.44
CA SER A 90 13.11 28.45 12.32
C SER A 90 12.39 27.22 11.72
N ALA A 91 12.83 26.72 10.56
CA ALA A 91 12.24 25.53 9.97
C ALA A 91 12.68 24.28 10.73
N PRO A 92 11.86 23.22 10.77
CA PRO A 92 12.33 21.91 11.19
C PRO A 92 13.53 21.49 10.31
N PRO A 93 14.56 20.85 10.87
CA PRO A 93 15.72 20.43 10.09
C PRO A 93 15.33 19.33 9.09
N VAL A 94 16.11 19.21 8.02
CA VAL A 94 15.99 18.08 7.08
C VAL A 94 16.10 16.75 7.85
N ALA A 95 15.34 15.76 7.41
CA ALA A 95 15.14 14.46 8.04
C ALA A 95 14.32 14.45 9.34
N SER A 96 13.86 15.61 9.84
CA SER A 96 12.81 15.62 10.86
C SER A 96 11.48 15.10 10.31
N ILE A 97 10.67 14.52 11.19
CA ILE A 97 9.37 13.94 10.85
C ILE A 97 8.30 14.75 11.58
N LEU A 98 7.40 15.36 10.82
CA LEU A 98 6.15 15.87 11.34
C LEU A 98 5.22 14.68 11.63
N PRO A 99 4.72 14.52 12.88
CA PRO A 99 3.84 13.42 13.22
C PRO A 99 2.59 13.39 12.36
N ARG A 100 2.11 12.21 11.97
CA ARG A 100 0.88 12.09 11.18
C ARG A 100 -0.35 12.66 11.90
N GLU A 101 -0.36 12.64 13.23
CA GLU A 101 -1.44 13.17 14.07
C GLU A 101 -1.67 14.67 13.85
N VAL A 102 -0.64 15.41 13.39
CA VAL A 102 -0.78 16.83 13.07
C VAL A 102 -1.19 17.07 11.61
N ILE A 103 -1.05 16.08 10.72
CA ILE A 103 -1.33 16.21 9.27
C ILE A 103 -2.67 15.60 8.89
N GLU A 104 -2.93 14.37 9.32
CA GLU A 104 -4.07 13.56 8.89
C GLU A 104 -5.45 14.14 9.21
N PRO A 105 -5.69 14.82 10.35
CA PRO A 105 -7.00 15.40 10.63
C PRO A 105 -7.49 16.32 9.51
N TYR A 106 -6.60 17.11 8.92
CA TYR A 106 -6.93 18.03 7.83
C TYR A 106 -7.22 17.32 6.52
N VAL A 107 -6.51 16.22 6.24
CA VAL A 107 -6.74 15.42 5.02
C VAL A 107 -8.06 14.65 5.11
N ARG A 108 -8.36 14.06 6.28
CA ARG A 108 -9.59 13.30 6.51
C ARG A 108 -10.84 14.18 6.36
N ALA A 109 -10.78 15.44 6.81
CA ALA A 109 -11.89 16.38 6.71
C ALA A 109 -12.35 16.68 5.26
N VAL A 110 -11.49 16.44 4.27
CA VAL A 110 -11.76 16.71 2.85
C VAL A 110 -11.71 15.46 1.97
N ALA A 111 -11.65 14.28 2.58
CA ALA A 111 -11.82 13.03 1.87
C ALA A 111 -13.27 12.96 1.33
N PRO A 112 -13.50 12.43 0.11
CA PRO A 112 -14.84 12.29 -0.45
C PRO A 112 -15.77 11.60 0.56
N ALA A 113 -17.00 12.12 0.69
CA ALA A 113 -18.06 11.59 1.55
C ALA A 113 -18.64 10.25 1.04
N GLU A 114 -17.78 9.28 0.71
CA GLU A 114 -18.20 7.89 0.41
C GLU A 114 -18.43 7.08 1.70
N GLU A 115 -18.25 7.68 2.88
CA GLU A 115 -18.67 7.09 4.15
C GLU A 115 -19.73 8.01 4.78
N GLU A 116 -21.00 7.72 4.51
CA GLU A 116 -22.11 8.25 5.31
C GLU A 116 -21.83 7.98 6.81
N PRO A 117 -22.11 8.94 7.71
CA PRO A 117 -22.02 8.69 9.14
C PRO A 117 -23.12 7.70 9.53
N ARG A 118 -22.80 6.40 9.53
CA ARG A 118 -23.72 5.35 9.98
C ARG A 118 -23.92 5.45 11.49
N THR A 119 -25.15 5.20 11.90
CA THR A 119 -25.65 5.25 13.27
C THR A 119 -24.84 4.32 14.20
N ARG A 120 -24.54 4.81 15.40
CA ARG A 120 -23.62 4.30 16.44
C ARG A 120 -23.84 2.87 16.98
N ASN A 121 -24.69 2.03 16.38
CA ASN A 121 -25.22 0.82 17.03
C ASN A 121 -24.80 -0.53 16.43
N GLU A 122 -23.82 -0.60 15.52
CA GLU A 122 -23.24 -1.87 15.08
C GLU A 122 -21.87 -2.13 15.73
N PRO A 123 -21.58 -3.36 16.19
CA PRO A 123 -20.30 -3.69 16.81
C PRO A 123 -19.17 -3.49 15.80
N GLU A 124 -18.13 -2.74 16.21
CA GLU A 124 -16.97 -2.39 15.38
C GLU A 124 -16.24 -3.64 14.86
N ARG A 125 -16.64 -4.15 13.69
CA ARG A 125 -15.72 -4.93 12.85
C ARG A 125 -14.59 -3.98 12.46
N CYS A 126 -13.34 -4.41 12.62
CA CYS A 126 -12.13 -3.63 12.34
C CYS A 126 -12.30 -2.82 11.04
N ARG A 127 -12.35 -1.49 11.16
CA ARG A 127 -12.63 -0.53 10.07
C ARG A 127 -11.59 -0.57 8.93
N HIS A 128 -10.49 -1.29 9.10
CA HIS A 128 -9.39 -1.43 8.17
C HIS A 128 -8.87 -2.87 8.17
N ARG A 129 -8.66 -3.44 6.98
CA ARG A 129 -8.25 -4.85 6.82
C ARG A 129 -6.76 -4.94 6.55
N ALA A 130 -6.05 -5.67 7.39
CA ALA A 130 -4.66 -6.05 7.19
C ALA A 130 -4.62 -7.52 6.76
N VAL A 131 -4.44 -7.76 5.46
CA VAL A 131 -4.48 -9.08 4.84
C VAL A 131 -3.08 -9.60 4.61
N ALA A 132 -2.68 -10.62 5.36
CA ALA A 132 -1.40 -11.30 5.18
C ALA A 132 -1.43 -12.21 3.94
N ILE A 133 -0.45 -12.08 3.06
CA ILE A 133 -0.23 -13.03 1.96
C ILE A 133 0.87 -14.00 2.40
N VAL A 134 0.49 -15.26 2.63
CA VAL A 134 1.37 -16.29 3.22
C VAL A 134 1.45 -17.54 2.36
N GLY A 135 2.33 -18.47 2.74
CA GLY A 135 2.60 -19.70 2.01
C GLY A 135 4.08 -20.03 1.95
N PRO A 136 4.46 -21.28 1.61
CA PRO A 136 5.84 -21.73 1.62
C PRO A 136 6.73 -20.95 0.63
N ARG A 137 8.05 -21.08 0.77
CA ARG A 137 8.99 -20.47 -0.18
C ARG A 137 8.66 -20.90 -1.62
N HIS A 138 8.82 -19.96 -2.56
CA HIS A 138 8.60 -20.20 -4.00
C HIS A 138 7.17 -20.66 -4.38
N SER A 139 6.17 -20.42 -3.54
CA SER A 139 4.76 -20.74 -3.85
C SER A 139 4.06 -19.74 -4.76
N GLY A 140 4.74 -18.67 -5.21
CA GLY A 140 4.14 -17.66 -6.07
C GLY A 140 3.45 -16.49 -5.35
N LYS A 141 3.53 -16.38 -4.01
CA LYS A 141 2.93 -15.29 -3.20
C LYS A 141 3.04 -13.89 -3.81
N SER A 142 4.26 -13.44 -4.11
CA SER A 142 4.49 -12.08 -4.59
C SER A 142 3.95 -11.87 -6.01
N VAL A 143 3.97 -12.91 -6.86
CA VAL A 143 3.34 -12.89 -8.19
C VAL A 143 1.82 -12.82 -8.06
N PHE A 144 1.24 -13.66 -7.20
CA PHE A 144 -0.19 -13.65 -6.90
C PHE A 144 -0.64 -12.28 -6.38
N LEU A 145 0.09 -11.70 -5.42
CA LEU A 145 -0.21 -10.38 -4.88
C LEU A 145 -0.12 -9.28 -5.95
N TYR A 146 0.85 -9.36 -6.87
CA TYR A 146 0.92 -8.47 -8.04
C TYR A 146 -0.31 -8.63 -8.95
N TRP A 147 -0.74 -9.87 -9.24
CA TRP A 147 -1.93 -10.11 -10.06
C TRP A 147 -3.22 -9.63 -9.38
N LEU A 148 -3.33 -9.82 -8.06
CA LEU A 148 -4.45 -9.32 -7.27
C LEU A 148 -4.49 -7.79 -7.27
N ARG A 149 -3.34 -7.14 -7.10
CA ARG A 149 -3.21 -5.68 -7.24
C ARG A 149 -3.71 -5.19 -8.60
N GLU A 150 -3.30 -5.84 -9.69
CA GLU A 150 -3.73 -5.48 -11.05
C GLU A 150 -5.22 -5.72 -11.27
N ALA A 151 -5.76 -6.83 -10.75
CA ALA A 151 -7.19 -7.12 -10.82
C ALA A 151 -8.04 -6.07 -10.06
N LEU A 152 -7.56 -5.59 -8.91
CA LEU A 152 -8.20 -4.52 -8.14
C LEU A 152 -8.07 -3.16 -8.84
N ARG A 153 -6.90 -2.85 -9.40
CA ARG A 153 -6.65 -1.61 -10.16
C ARG A 153 -7.64 -1.43 -11.31
N ARG A 154 -8.04 -2.53 -11.97
CA ARG A 154 -9.02 -2.51 -13.07
C ARG A 154 -10.47 -2.33 -12.62
N ARG A 155 -10.78 -2.61 -11.34
CA ARG A 155 -12.15 -2.60 -10.79
C ARG A 155 -12.41 -1.42 -9.85
N MET A 156 -11.40 -0.64 -9.51
CA MET A 156 -11.50 0.54 -8.65
C MET A 156 -11.21 1.80 -9.46
N SER A 157 -11.78 2.95 -9.05
CA SER A 157 -11.31 4.24 -9.56
C SER A 157 -9.84 4.44 -9.19
N PRO A 158 -9.03 5.13 -10.01
CA PRO A 158 -7.64 5.43 -9.67
C PRO A 158 -7.51 6.10 -8.31
N GLU A 159 -8.41 7.05 -7.99
CA GLU A 159 -8.42 7.77 -6.73
C GLU A 159 -8.62 6.82 -5.54
N ALA A 160 -9.61 5.91 -5.62
CA ALA A 160 -9.86 4.92 -4.56
C ALA A 160 -8.70 3.93 -4.43
N PHE A 161 -8.18 3.41 -5.54
CA PHE A 161 -7.05 2.49 -5.55
C PHE A 161 -5.80 3.12 -4.92
N HIS A 162 -5.51 4.38 -5.25
CA HIS A 162 -4.34 5.07 -4.73
C HIS A 162 -4.50 5.51 -3.28
N SER A 163 -5.67 5.95 -2.85
CA SER A 163 -5.88 6.42 -1.47
C SER A 163 -6.06 5.28 -0.46
N ARG A 164 -6.82 4.23 -0.81
CA ARG A 164 -7.33 3.20 0.12
C ARG A 164 -6.46 1.96 0.25
N LEU A 165 -5.76 1.56 -0.82
CA LEU A 165 -4.97 0.33 -0.87
C LEU A 165 -3.48 0.61 -0.61
N PHE A 166 -2.83 -0.21 0.21
CA PHE A 166 -1.37 -0.19 0.36
C PHE A 166 -0.79 -1.60 0.42
N ILE A 167 0.41 -1.80 -0.11
CA ILE A 167 1.14 -3.06 -0.04
C ILE A 167 2.40 -2.84 0.78
N LEU A 168 2.52 -3.53 1.91
CA LEU A 168 3.73 -3.55 2.71
C LEU A 168 4.50 -4.86 2.43
N ARG A 169 5.74 -4.72 1.97
CA ARG A 169 6.67 -5.85 1.82
C ARG A 169 7.30 -6.15 3.18
N ALA A 170 6.71 -7.09 3.92
CA ALA A 170 7.15 -7.48 5.25
C ALA A 170 8.20 -8.61 5.23
N CYS A 171 8.90 -8.77 4.10
CA CYS A 171 10.03 -9.67 3.94
C CYS A 171 11.20 -8.90 3.32
N PRO A 172 12.44 -9.00 3.87
CA PRO A 172 13.60 -8.24 3.43
C PRO A 172 14.22 -8.80 2.14
N ASP A 173 13.41 -9.33 1.24
CA ASP A 173 13.86 -9.95 0.00
C ASP A 173 14.37 -8.96 -1.04
N GLY A 174 14.19 -7.65 -0.81
CA GLY A 174 14.63 -6.59 -1.71
C GLY A 174 13.83 -6.54 -3.00
N GLU A 175 12.56 -6.92 -2.95
CA GLU A 175 11.66 -7.02 -4.10
C GLU A 175 10.49 -6.04 -3.97
N GLY A 176 9.93 -5.65 -5.10
CA GLY A 176 8.72 -4.83 -5.19
C GLY A 176 8.05 -5.03 -6.55
N ASP A 177 7.04 -4.22 -6.85
CA ASP A 177 6.29 -4.36 -8.11
C ASP A 177 7.17 -4.15 -9.35
N TRP A 178 8.18 -3.29 -9.23
CA TRP A 178 9.23 -3.08 -10.22
C TRP A 178 9.95 -4.37 -10.65
N PHE A 179 9.98 -5.40 -9.79
CA PHE A 179 10.56 -6.69 -10.16
C PHE A 179 9.74 -7.39 -11.26
N PHE A 180 8.42 -7.15 -11.29
CA PHE A 180 7.50 -7.67 -12.30
C PHE A 180 7.35 -6.72 -13.50
N GLU A 181 7.44 -5.41 -13.26
CA GLU A 181 7.28 -4.37 -14.28
C GLU A 181 8.55 -4.20 -15.15
N ALA A 182 9.74 -4.54 -14.65
CA ALA A 182 11.02 -4.39 -15.36
C ALA A 182 11.93 -5.64 -15.24
N PRO A 183 11.54 -6.80 -15.80
CA PRO A 183 12.18 -8.09 -15.53
C PRO A 183 13.66 -8.19 -15.94
N GLU A 184 14.10 -7.47 -16.98
CA GLU A 184 15.49 -7.49 -17.46
C GLU A 184 16.45 -6.81 -16.48
N SER A 185 16.04 -5.70 -15.87
CA SER A 185 16.88 -4.91 -14.94
C SER A 185 16.61 -5.24 -13.47
N ALA A 186 15.55 -5.98 -13.16
CA ALA A 186 15.12 -6.24 -11.79
C ALA A 186 16.16 -7.01 -10.95
N ARG A 187 17.03 -7.80 -11.57
CA ARG A 187 18.03 -8.58 -10.83
C ARG A 187 19.17 -7.72 -10.29
N THR A 188 19.51 -6.62 -10.95
CA THR A 188 20.65 -5.75 -10.56
C THR A 188 20.29 -4.78 -9.44
N LEU A 189 19.01 -4.48 -9.26
CA LEU A 189 18.50 -3.54 -8.25
C LEU A 189 18.11 -4.21 -6.91
N ARG A 190 18.21 -5.54 -6.83
CA ARG A 190 17.76 -6.30 -5.66
C ARG A 190 18.76 -6.19 -4.51
N TYR A 191 18.35 -5.55 -3.41
CA TYR A 191 19.12 -5.48 -2.17
C TYR A 191 18.39 -6.20 -1.03
N LYS A 192 18.93 -7.34 -0.57
CA LYS A 192 18.36 -8.10 0.54
C LYS A 192 18.80 -7.52 1.87
N ASN A 193 17.83 -7.22 2.73
CA ASN A 193 18.07 -6.82 4.10
C ASN A 193 18.17 -8.05 5.02
N ARG A 194 18.58 -7.82 6.28
CA ARG A 194 18.62 -8.87 7.30
C ARG A 194 17.21 -9.16 7.82
N TRP A 195 16.94 -10.44 8.08
CA TRP A 195 15.76 -10.91 8.79
C TRP A 195 16.10 -11.03 10.27
N ASP A 196 15.85 -9.96 11.02
CA ASP A 196 16.15 -9.85 12.45
C ASP A 196 15.01 -9.16 13.23
N ALA A 197 15.13 -9.14 14.56
CA ALA A 197 14.12 -8.57 15.44
C ALA A 197 13.88 -7.07 15.21
N GLY A 198 14.90 -6.31 14.79
CA GLY A 198 14.77 -4.88 14.52
C GLY A 198 13.95 -4.62 13.25
N PHE A 199 14.23 -5.38 12.18
CA PHE A 199 13.41 -5.36 10.96
C PHE A 199 11.96 -5.71 11.27
N VAL A 200 11.73 -6.77 12.02
CA VAL A 200 10.38 -7.27 12.35
C VAL A 200 9.61 -6.27 13.21
N ALA A 201 10.24 -5.69 14.23
CA ALA A 201 9.64 -4.64 15.05
C ALA A 201 9.25 -3.41 14.20
N THR A 202 10.06 -3.07 13.20
CA THR A 202 9.76 -2.00 12.25
C THR A 202 8.54 -2.35 11.39
N MET A 203 8.44 -3.59 10.89
CA MET A 203 7.28 -4.04 10.11
C MET A 203 6.00 -4.06 10.95
N VAL A 204 6.07 -4.57 12.19
CA VAL A 204 4.96 -4.56 13.14
C VAL A 204 4.44 -3.14 13.36
N SER A 205 5.35 -2.20 13.64
CA SER A 205 5.00 -0.77 13.74
C SER A 205 4.32 -0.29 12.45
N HIS A 206 4.94 -0.48 11.28
CA HIS A 206 4.33 -0.07 10.00
C HIS A 206 2.95 -0.65 9.75
N ILE A 207 2.69 -1.91 10.10
CA ILE A 207 1.35 -2.53 9.95
C ILE A 207 0.34 -1.82 10.84
N GLN A 208 0.69 -1.57 12.10
CA GLN A 208 -0.16 -0.86 13.06
C GLN A 208 -0.46 0.58 12.59
N GLU A 209 0.54 1.27 12.04
CA GLU A 209 0.36 2.66 11.57
C GLU A 209 -0.47 2.70 10.27
N LEU A 210 -0.16 1.83 9.30
CA LEU A 210 -0.85 1.77 8.01
C LEU A 210 -2.30 1.29 8.14
N SER A 211 -2.56 0.34 9.05
CA SER A 211 -3.92 -0.15 9.31
C SER A 211 -4.83 0.90 9.95
N ARG A 212 -4.34 2.06 10.40
CA ARG A 212 -5.18 3.18 10.86
C ARG A 212 -5.62 4.14 9.75
N THR A 213 -5.03 4.00 8.57
CA THR A 213 -5.13 4.98 7.48
C THR A 213 -5.54 4.35 6.15
N LYS A 214 -5.30 3.05 5.97
CA LYS A 214 -5.59 2.30 4.74
C LYS A 214 -6.73 1.33 4.98
N ALA A 215 -7.78 1.44 4.17
CA ALA A 215 -8.91 0.53 4.23
C ALA A 215 -8.51 -0.92 3.92
N LEU A 216 -7.53 -1.09 3.02
CA LEU A 216 -7.01 -2.39 2.64
C LEU A 216 -5.48 -2.36 2.58
N LEU A 217 -4.85 -3.06 3.53
CA LEU A 217 -3.42 -3.25 3.60
C LEU A 217 -3.09 -4.70 3.27
N PHE A 218 -2.32 -4.94 2.21
CA PHE A 218 -1.73 -6.25 1.96
C PHE A 218 -0.33 -6.32 2.59
N VAL A 219 -0.06 -7.40 3.32
CA VAL A 219 1.21 -7.66 3.97
C VAL A 219 1.87 -8.88 3.32
N ASP A 220 2.89 -8.66 2.49
CA ASP A 220 3.63 -9.74 1.82
C ASP A 220 4.63 -10.37 2.80
N CYS A 221 4.33 -11.59 3.26
CA CYS A 221 5.06 -12.25 4.34
C CYS A 221 6.15 -13.20 3.83
N GLY A 222 7.16 -13.43 4.66
CA GLY A 222 8.22 -14.41 4.39
C GLY A 222 7.67 -15.84 4.27
N GLY A 223 8.34 -16.70 3.50
CA GLY A 223 7.88 -18.07 3.25
C GLY A 223 8.23 -19.11 4.31
N ILE A 224 8.61 -18.68 5.52
CA ILE A 224 9.06 -19.56 6.62
C ILE A 224 8.12 -19.36 7.81
N ILE A 225 7.65 -20.44 8.43
CA ILE A 225 6.92 -20.33 9.70
C ILE A 225 7.96 -20.22 10.82
N ASP A 226 8.13 -19.02 11.37
CA ASP A 226 9.00 -18.75 12.51
C ASP A 226 8.34 -17.77 13.49
N ARG A 227 9.03 -17.43 14.58
CA ARG A 227 8.52 -16.46 15.56
C ARG A 227 8.32 -15.05 14.97
N PHE A 228 9.17 -14.65 14.02
CA PHE A 228 9.15 -13.32 13.45
C PHE A 228 7.95 -13.10 12.52
N ASN A 229 7.61 -14.10 11.70
CA ASN A 229 6.38 -14.09 10.95
C ASN A 229 5.16 -14.18 11.87
N ARG A 230 5.21 -14.92 12.99
CA ARG A 230 4.11 -14.89 13.98
C ARG A 230 3.88 -13.49 14.55
N ASP A 231 4.93 -12.73 14.84
CA ASP A 231 4.80 -11.33 15.31
C ASP A 231 4.12 -10.44 14.26
N ILE A 232 4.50 -10.57 12.98
CA ILE A 232 3.88 -9.86 11.85
C ILE A 232 2.41 -10.26 11.68
N LEU A 233 2.12 -11.56 11.69
CA LEU A 233 0.77 -12.09 11.49
C LEU A 233 -0.17 -11.68 12.62
N SER A 234 0.32 -11.59 13.86
CA SER A 234 -0.48 -11.16 15.01
C SER A 234 -0.97 -9.71 14.90
N CYS A 235 -0.44 -8.93 13.95
CA CYS A 235 -0.91 -7.58 13.62
C CYS A 235 -1.91 -7.55 12.45
N CYS A 236 -2.19 -8.69 11.82
CA CYS A 236 -3.07 -8.82 10.67
C CYS A 236 -4.46 -9.31 11.09
N THR A 237 -5.48 -8.99 10.29
CA THR A 237 -6.88 -9.40 10.52
C THR A 237 -7.25 -10.64 9.71
N ASP A 238 -6.73 -10.73 8.49
CA ASP A 238 -7.09 -11.72 7.50
C ASP A 238 -5.84 -12.36 6.89
N MET A 239 -5.98 -13.52 6.25
CA MET A 239 -4.91 -14.13 5.48
C MET A 239 -5.37 -14.82 4.19
N VAL A 240 -4.54 -14.72 3.17
CA VAL A 240 -4.59 -15.54 1.97
C VAL A 240 -3.41 -16.51 1.99
N ILE A 241 -3.70 -17.80 1.86
CA ILE A 241 -2.67 -18.84 1.80
C ILE A 241 -2.43 -19.19 0.34
N VAL A 242 -1.20 -19.02 -0.14
CA VAL A 242 -0.79 -19.38 -1.51
C VAL A 242 0.18 -20.54 -1.45
N SER A 243 -0.25 -21.73 -1.87
CA SER A 243 0.55 -22.95 -1.81
C SER A 243 0.15 -23.93 -2.91
N ARG A 244 1.10 -24.76 -3.34
CA ARG A 244 0.83 -25.94 -4.18
C ARG A 244 0.68 -27.23 -3.36
N ASP A 245 1.05 -27.15 -2.09
CA ASP A 245 1.15 -28.28 -1.16
C ASP A 245 0.05 -28.16 -0.10
N ALA A 246 -0.76 -29.20 0.01
CA ALA A 246 -1.89 -29.29 0.93
C ALA A 246 -1.43 -29.37 2.40
N GLU A 247 -0.29 -30.01 2.69
CA GLU A 247 0.26 -30.08 4.05
C GLU A 247 0.75 -28.70 4.49
N ALA A 248 1.57 -28.04 3.66
CA ALA A 248 1.99 -26.67 3.91
C ALA A 248 0.79 -25.71 4.06
N THR A 249 -0.28 -25.91 3.29
CA THR A 249 -1.52 -25.13 3.44
C THR A 249 -2.14 -25.32 4.83
N ALA A 250 -2.19 -26.57 5.31
CA ALA A 250 -2.69 -26.87 6.65
C ALA A 250 -1.81 -26.28 7.76
N GLU A 251 -0.48 -26.30 7.61
CA GLU A 251 0.44 -25.66 8.56
C GLU A 251 0.21 -24.15 8.65
N TRP A 252 0.16 -23.45 7.51
CA TRP A 252 -0.12 -22.01 7.48
C TRP A 252 -1.51 -21.67 8.03
N ARG A 253 -2.51 -22.52 7.77
CA ARG A 253 -3.85 -22.40 8.36
C ARG A 253 -3.78 -22.48 9.89
N GLY A 254 -3.02 -23.43 10.43
CA GLY A 254 -2.81 -23.58 11.87
C GLY A 254 -2.12 -22.37 12.51
N VAL A 255 -1.12 -21.78 11.84
CA VAL A 255 -0.49 -20.53 12.29
C VAL A 255 -1.48 -19.37 12.29
N GLY A 256 -2.27 -19.26 11.22
CA GLY A 256 -3.35 -18.27 11.12
C GLY A 256 -4.33 -18.34 12.28
N GLN A 257 -4.83 -19.54 12.56
CA GLN A 257 -5.74 -19.80 13.68
C GLN A 257 -5.10 -19.44 15.03
N ALA A 258 -3.83 -19.81 15.25
CA ALA A 258 -3.11 -19.49 16.48
C ALA A 258 -2.90 -17.98 16.69
N CYS A 259 -2.81 -17.21 15.60
CA CYS A 259 -2.71 -15.75 15.63
C CYS A 259 -4.08 -15.04 15.54
N GLY A 260 -5.19 -15.78 15.42
CA GLY A 260 -6.55 -15.22 15.35
C GLY A 260 -6.97 -14.65 14.00
N LEU A 261 -6.28 -15.00 12.91
CA LEU A 261 -6.58 -14.49 11.56
C LEU A 261 -7.75 -15.25 10.94
N GLN A 262 -8.58 -14.53 10.18
CA GLN A 262 -9.55 -15.14 9.28
C GLN A 262 -8.87 -15.60 7.98
N VAL A 263 -8.97 -16.89 7.64
CA VAL A 263 -8.55 -17.38 6.32
C VAL A 263 -9.60 -16.99 5.30
N VAL A 264 -9.31 -15.97 4.48
CA VAL A 264 -10.26 -15.46 3.50
C VAL A 264 -10.22 -16.20 2.18
N ALA A 265 -9.07 -16.77 1.82
CA ALA A 265 -8.92 -17.57 0.62
C ALA A 265 -7.71 -18.52 0.72
N GLU A 266 -7.85 -19.71 0.13
CA GLU A 266 -6.74 -20.61 -0.17
C GLU A 266 -6.53 -20.68 -1.68
N VAL A 267 -5.32 -20.36 -2.12
CA VAL A 267 -4.90 -20.31 -3.52
C VAL A 267 -3.99 -21.50 -3.79
N GLU A 268 -4.53 -22.49 -4.49
CA GLU A 268 -3.77 -23.61 -5.04
C GLU A 268 -2.93 -23.11 -6.22
N SER A 269 -1.63 -22.91 -5.98
CA SER A 269 -0.69 -22.47 -7.01
C SER A 269 -0.22 -23.65 -7.85
N VAL A 270 -0.53 -23.65 -9.15
CA VAL A 270 -0.12 -24.72 -10.08
C VAL A 270 0.75 -24.17 -11.21
N VAL A 271 1.44 -25.05 -11.94
CA VAL A 271 2.32 -24.64 -13.05
C VAL A 271 1.49 -24.40 -14.31
N GLU A 272 0.50 -25.26 -14.55
CA GLU A 272 -0.41 -25.23 -15.68
C GLU A 272 -1.19 -23.91 -15.70
N PRO A 273 -1.22 -23.18 -16.83
CA PRO A 273 -2.00 -21.94 -16.93
C PRO A 273 -3.49 -22.18 -16.63
N GLY A 274 -4.11 -21.25 -15.93
CA GLY A 274 -5.54 -21.30 -15.64
C GLY A 274 -5.92 -20.59 -14.35
N SER A 275 -7.21 -20.33 -14.20
CA SER A 275 -7.77 -19.65 -13.04
C SER A 275 -9.17 -20.20 -12.80
N LEU A 276 -9.36 -20.89 -11.67
CA LEU A 276 -10.59 -21.63 -11.39
C LEU A 276 -11.05 -21.44 -9.95
N LEU A 277 -12.35 -21.22 -9.76
CA LEU A 277 -12.98 -21.31 -8.45
C LEU A 277 -13.21 -22.79 -8.12
N LEU A 278 -12.60 -23.27 -7.03
CA LEU A 278 -12.76 -24.66 -6.56
C LEU A 278 -13.88 -24.79 -5.54
N SER A 279 -14.02 -23.80 -4.67
CA SER A 279 -15.06 -23.75 -3.62
C SER A 279 -15.34 -22.29 -3.27
N ALA A 280 -16.59 -21.94 -3.02
CA ALA A 280 -16.99 -20.61 -2.58
C ALA A 280 -16.96 -20.45 -1.04
N ASN A 281 -17.12 -21.55 -0.29
CA ASN A 281 -17.07 -21.52 1.18
C ASN A 281 -16.58 -22.88 1.75
N PRO A 282 -15.36 -22.95 2.35
CA PRO A 282 -14.35 -21.89 2.37
C PRO A 282 -13.93 -21.51 0.94
N LEU A 283 -13.53 -20.25 0.73
CA LEU A 283 -13.12 -19.80 -0.60
C LEU A 283 -11.78 -20.44 -0.98
N ARG A 284 -11.81 -21.24 -2.05
CA ARG A 284 -10.64 -21.93 -2.60
C ARG A 284 -10.58 -21.69 -4.09
N VAL A 285 -9.41 -21.32 -4.59
CA VAL A 285 -9.17 -21.10 -6.02
C VAL A 285 -7.91 -21.83 -6.45
N ARG A 286 -7.85 -22.18 -7.73
CA ARG A 286 -6.62 -22.65 -8.39
C ARG A 286 -6.13 -21.55 -9.31
N VAL A 287 -4.86 -21.18 -9.18
CA VAL A 287 -4.22 -20.16 -10.01
C VAL A 287 -2.92 -20.71 -10.57
N GLY A 288 -2.87 -20.76 -11.89
CA GLY A 288 -1.78 -21.29 -12.69
C GLY A 288 -0.73 -20.25 -13.06
N GLY A 289 0.51 -20.72 -13.25
CA GLY A 289 1.55 -19.90 -13.89
C GLY A 289 2.03 -18.73 -13.04
N LEU A 290 1.99 -18.83 -11.71
CA LEU A 290 2.51 -17.81 -10.77
C LEU A 290 4.05 -17.75 -10.75
N MET A 291 4.62 -17.49 -11.93
CA MET A 291 6.05 -17.43 -12.21
C MET A 291 6.49 -15.97 -12.37
N ARG A 292 7.71 -15.66 -11.94
CA ARG A 292 8.28 -14.31 -12.09
C ARG A 292 8.40 -13.95 -13.58
N GLY A 293 7.96 -12.75 -13.94
CA GLY A 293 7.94 -12.26 -15.32
C GLY A 293 6.73 -12.70 -16.13
N ALA A 294 5.85 -13.56 -15.58
CA ALA A 294 4.59 -13.88 -16.24
C ALA A 294 3.65 -12.67 -16.21
N PRO A 295 2.97 -12.34 -17.33
CA PRO A 295 1.96 -11.29 -17.35
C PRO A 295 0.80 -11.64 -16.42
N ALA A 296 0.18 -10.61 -15.84
CA ALA A 296 -0.98 -10.81 -14.96
C ALA A 296 -2.15 -11.44 -15.73
N SER A 297 -2.59 -12.62 -15.29
CA SER A 297 -3.80 -13.28 -15.78
C SER A 297 -5.01 -12.94 -14.91
N ASP A 298 -6.20 -13.27 -15.39
CA ASP A 298 -7.44 -13.03 -14.66
C ASP A 298 -7.56 -13.94 -13.44
N LEU A 299 -7.94 -13.35 -12.31
CA LEU A 299 -8.25 -14.07 -11.08
C LEU A 299 -9.77 -14.30 -10.98
N PRO A 300 -10.24 -15.36 -10.29
CA PRO A 300 -11.67 -15.64 -10.19
C PRO A 300 -12.38 -14.48 -9.49
N GLU A 301 -13.53 -14.06 -10.02
CA GLU A 301 -14.24 -12.88 -9.51
C GLU A 301 -14.53 -13.02 -8.01
N ALA A 302 -15.01 -14.19 -7.57
CA ALA A 302 -15.30 -14.48 -6.16
C ALA A 302 -14.12 -14.22 -5.21
N LEU A 303 -12.87 -14.29 -5.69
CA LEU A 303 -11.67 -13.90 -4.95
C LEU A 303 -11.47 -12.39 -4.95
N VAL A 304 -11.54 -11.76 -6.11
CA VAL A 304 -11.30 -10.31 -6.24
C VAL A 304 -12.36 -9.52 -5.46
N SER A 305 -13.63 -9.96 -5.50
CA SER A 305 -14.73 -9.32 -4.78
C SER A 305 -14.55 -9.34 -3.26
N GLN A 306 -13.73 -10.24 -2.69
CA GLN A 306 -13.40 -10.23 -1.25
C GLN A 306 -12.66 -8.97 -0.82
N PHE A 307 -12.01 -8.28 -1.75
CA PHE A 307 -11.11 -7.16 -1.48
C PHE A 307 -11.58 -5.85 -2.09
N LEU A 308 -12.72 -5.86 -2.79
CA LEU A 308 -13.36 -4.62 -3.23
C LEU A 308 -14.04 -3.94 -2.03
N PRO A 309 -14.10 -2.60 -2.01
CA PRO A 309 -14.93 -1.90 -1.04
C PRO A 309 -16.37 -2.42 -1.15
N VAL A 310 -17.03 -2.64 -0.01
CA VAL A 310 -18.47 -2.85 -0.01
C VAL A 310 -19.10 -1.52 -0.45
N ALA A 311 -19.95 -1.57 -1.48
CA ALA A 311 -20.70 -0.43 -1.98
C ALA A 311 -21.65 0.15 -0.91
#